data_AF-A0A8C4EBE8-F1
#
_entry.id   AF-A0A8C4EBE8-F1
#
_cell.length_a   1.000
_cell.length_b   1.000
_cell.length_c   1.000
_cell.angle_alpha   90.00
_cell.angle_beta   90.00
_cell.angle_gamma   90.00
#
_symmetry.space_group_name_H-M   'P 1'
#
loop_
_entity.id
_entity.type
_entity.pdbx_description
1 polymer ?
#
loop_
_entity_poly.entity_id
_entity_poly.type
_entity_poly.pdbx_seq_one_letter_code
_entity_poly.pdbx_strand_id
1 'polypeptide(L)'
;MADRAVSIAEKRLRDVKLAELGSWLGSRDFTPNGIISSIRRGHNAYYNKYINVKKGGIGGIAMVLAGYVVLSYVWGFDHIKHDRWRKYH
;
A
#
# COMPACT_ATOMS: atom_id res chain seq x y z
N MET A 1 -13.26 -31.05 -7.98
CA MET A 1 -12.70 -30.73 -6.64
C MET A 1 -13.61 -29.65 -6.08
N ALA A 2 -14.30 -29.88 -4.97
CA ALA A 2 -15.21 -28.87 -4.42
C ALA A 2 -14.38 -27.67 -3.93
N ASP A 3 -14.60 -26.49 -4.52
CA ASP A 3 -14.01 -25.25 -4.04
C ASP A 3 -14.40 -25.06 -2.58
N ARG A 4 -13.41 -25.12 -1.68
CA ARG A 4 -13.63 -24.73 -0.29
C ARG A 4 -14.12 -23.29 -0.31
N ALA A 5 -15.29 -23.04 0.28
CA ALA A 5 -15.76 -21.68 0.50
C ALA A 5 -14.74 -20.96 1.40
N VAL A 6 -13.84 -20.19 0.77
CA VAL A 6 -12.85 -19.39 1.48
C VAL A 6 -13.61 -18.35 2.28
N SER A 7 -13.31 -18.26 3.58
CA SER A 7 -13.93 -17.28 4.45
C SER A 7 -13.73 -15.87 3.87
N ILE A 8 -14.70 -14.98 4.06
CA ILE A 8 -14.60 -13.60 3.54
C ILE A 8 -13.28 -12.97 4.03
N ALA A 9 -12.85 -13.23 5.27
CA ALA A 9 -11.60 -12.73 5.84
C ALA A 9 -10.31 -13.15 5.09
N GLU A 10 -10.31 -14.35 4.50
CA GLU A 10 -9.14 -14.91 3.81
C GLU A 10 -9.11 -14.57 2.31
N LYS A 11 -10.21 -14.04 1.77
CA LYS A 11 -10.24 -13.59 0.37
C LYS A 11 -9.22 -12.48 0.14
N ARG A 12 -8.57 -12.49 -1.03
CA ARG A 12 -7.75 -11.34 -1.46
C ARG A 12 -8.68 -10.19 -1.80
N LEU A 13 -8.20 -8.96 -1.61
CA LEU A 13 -8.94 -7.75 -1.95
C LEU A 13 -9.53 -7.76 -3.38
N ARG A 14 -8.86 -8.43 -4.33
CA ARG A 14 -9.31 -8.52 -5.74
C ARG A 14 -10.48 -9.47 -5.95
N ASP A 15 -10.70 -10.42 -5.04
CA ASP A 15 -11.74 -11.47 -5.14
C ASP A 15 -12.99 -11.11 -4.33
N VAL A 16 -13.01 -9.93 -3.72
CA VAL A 16 -14.08 -9.43 -2.85
C VAL A 16 -15.04 -8.58 -3.68
N LYS A 17 -16.34 -8.89 -3.60
CA LYS A 17 -17.39 -8.07 -4.21
C LYS A 17 -17.53 -6.75 -3.44
N LEU A 18 -17.86 -5.65 -4.11
CA LEU A 18 -18.04 -4.34 -3.47
C LEU A 18 -19.04 -4.36 -2.30
N ALA A 19 -20.11 -5.15 -2.42
CA ALA A 19 -21.09 -5.32 -1.36
C ALA A 19 -20.54 -6.05 -0.10
N GLU A 20 -19.50 -6.87 -0.28
CA GLU A 20 -18.84 -7.62 0.80
C GLU A 20 -17.62 -6.85 1.38
N LEU A 21 -17.24 -5.72 0.79
CA LEU A 21 -16.00 -5.00 1.13
C LEU A 21 -15.96 -4.51 2.58
N GLY A 22 -17.08 -4.01 3.10
CA GLY A 22 -17.18 -3.56 4.49
C GLY A 22 -16.99 -4.71 5.48
N SER A 23 -17.64 -5.85 5.22
CA SER A 23 -17.47 -7.07 6.03
C SER A 23 -16.06 -7.63 5.92
N TRP A 24 -15.47 -7.57 4.73
CA TRP A 24 -14.08 -7.97 4.50
C TRP A 24 -13.10 -7.11 5.29
N LEU A 25 -13.27 -5.79 5.28
CA LEU A 25 -12.42 -4.87 6.01
C LEU A 25 -12.57 -5.06 7.53
N GLY A 26 -13.80 -5.26 8.02
CA GLY A 26 -14.08 -5.52 9.42
C GLY A 26 -13.51 -6.85 9.93
N SER A 27 -13.34 -7.83 9.04
CA SER A 27 -12.74 -9.12 9.38
C SER A 27 -11.20 -9.13 9.42
N ARG A 28 -10.54 -7.98 9.23
CA ARG A 28 -9.09 -7.86 9.29
C ARG A 28 -8.59 -7.82 10.73
N ASP A 29 -7.46 -8.47 10.96
CA ASP A 29 -6.77 -8.40 12.24
C ASP A 29 -6.07 -7.06 12.42
N PHE A 30 -6.69 -6.16 13.21
CA PHE A 30 -6.12 -4.87 13.62
C PHE A 30 -5.27 -4.97 14.90
N THR A 31 -5.02 -6.18 15.40
CA THR A 31 -4.11 -6.40 16.52
C THR A 31 -2.72 -5.86 16.19
N PRO A 32 -1.98 -5.25 17.14
CA PRO A 32 -0.64 -4.73 16.89
C PRO A 32 0.31 -5.74 16.23
N ASN A 33 0.26 -7.00 16.68
CA ASN A 33 1.02 -8.10 16.08
C ASN A 33 0.59 -8.40 14.62
N GLY A 34 -0.71 -8.33 14.34
CA GLY A 34 -1.26 -8.52 13.00
C GLY A 34 -0.76 -7.44 12.03
N ILE A 35 -0.77 -6.18 12.47
CA ILE A 35 -0.24 -5.04 11.71
C ILE A 35 1.25 -5.23 11.41
N ILE A 36 2.07 -5.51 12.43
CA ILE A 36 3.52 -5.74 12.25
C ILE A 36 3.77 -6.91 11.27
N SER A 37 3.02 -8.00 11.41
CA SER A 37 3.15 -9.16 10.52
C SER A 37 2.82 -8.83 9.06
N SER A 38 1.81 -7.96 8.85
CA SER A 38 1.37 -7.52 7.54
C SER A 38 2.41 -6.61 6.87
N ILE A 39 3.01 -5.69 7.63
CA ILE A 39 4.10 -4.82 7.17
C ILE A 39 5.32 -5.67 6.80
N ARG A 40 5.71 -6.62 7.66
CA ARG A 40 6.84 -7.52 7.39
C ARG A 40 6.62 -8.34 6.11
N ARG A 41 5.40 -8.83 5.89
CA ARG A 41 5.04 -9.58 4.67
C ARG A 41 5.13 -8.68 3.43
N GLY A 42 4.61 -7.45 3.51
CA GLY A 42 4.70 -6.46 2.43
C GLY A 42 6.14 -6.09 2.10
N HIS A 43 6.95 -5.82 3.12
CA HIS A 43 8.38 -5.53 2.99
C HIS A 43 9.13 -6.67 2.29
N ASN A 44 8.93 -7.91 2.72
CA ASN A 44 9.58 -9.07 2.10
C ASN A 44 9.15 -9.27 0.64
N ALA A 45 7.87 -9.08 0.34
CA ALA A 45 7.38 -9.17 -1.03
C ALA A 45 7.99 -8.09 -1.94
N TYR A 46 8.15 -6.85 -1.42
CA TYR A 46 8.78 -5.76 -2.15
C TYR A 46 10.27 -6.01 -2.40
N TYR A 47 11.02 -6.38 -1.35
CA TYR A 47 12.43 -6.67 -1.45
C TYR A 47 12.70 -7.83 -2.42
N ASN A 48 11.94 -8.93 -2.33
CA ASN A 48 12.10 -10.05 -3.24
C ASN A 48 11.79 -9.71 -4.70
N LYS A 49 10.85 -8.79 -4.94
CA LYS A 49 10.44 -8.42 -6.30
C LYS A 49 11.36 -7.40 -6.96
N TYR A 50 11.90 -6.44 -6.20
CA TYR A 50 12.55 -5.26 -6.78
C TYR A 50 14.00 -5.03 -6.33
N ILE A 51 14.44 -5.65 -5.23
CA ILE A 51 15.80 -5.45 -4.69
C ILE A 51 16.63 -6.74 -4.81
N ASN A 52 16.07 -7.88 -4.39
CA ASN A 52 16.74 -9.18 -4.37
C ASN A 52 16.57 -9.94 -5.70
N VAL A 53 16.91 -9.28 -6.81
CA VAL A 53 16.90 -9.87 -8.16
C VAL A 53 18.34 -9.98 -8.67
N LYS A 54 18.71 -11.12 -9.29
CA LYS A 54 20.08 -11.40 -9.75
C LYS A 54 20.68 -10.34 -10.70
N LYS A 55 19.82 -9.65 -11.47
CA LYS A 55 20.16 -8.49 -12.31
C LYS A 55 19.22 -7.34 -11.97
N GLY A 56 19.35 -6.79 -10.77
CA GLY A 56 18.55 -5.67 -10.31
C GLY A 56 18.91 -4.36 -10.99
N GLY A 57 17.90 -3.54 -11.26
CA GLY A 57 18.05 -2.16 -11.69
C GLY A 57 17.65 -1.18 -10.58
N ILE A 58 17.86 0.12 -10.82
CA ILE A 58 17.56 1.20 -9.85
C ILE A 58 16.04 1.34 -9.59
N GLY A 59 15.18 0.70 -10.38
CA GLY A 59 13.72 0.83 -10.29
C GLY A 59 13.14 0.62 -8.89
N GLY A 60 13.63 -0.37 -8.12
CA GLY A 60 13.20 -0.58 -6.74
C GLY A 60 13.57 0.57 -5.80
N ILE A 61 14.73 1.20 -5.99
CA ILE A 61 15.18 2.34 -5.19
C ILE A 61 14.46 3.62 -5.64
N ALA A 62 14.30 3.81 -6.95
CA ALA A 62 13.59 4.95 -7.54
C ALA A 62 12.12 5.02 -7.08
N MET A 63 11.43 3.89 -6.95
CA MET A 63 10.05 3.86 -6.43
C MET A 63 9.96 4.32 -4.97
N VAL A 64 10.94 3.94 -4.12
CA VAL A 64 11.00 4.41 -2.72
C VAL A 64 11.23 5.92 -2.68
N LEU A 65 12.18 6.42 -3.50
CA LEU A 65 12.47 7.85 -3.60
C LEU A 65 11.25 8.64 -4.10
N ALA A 66 10.55 8.13 -5.12
CA ALA A 66 9.33 8.76 -5.61
C ALA A 66 8.26 8.84 -4.50
N GLY A 67 8.08 7.77 -3.73
CA GLY A 67 7.20 7.77 -2.56
C GLY A 67 7.59 8.81 -1.52
N TYR A 68 8.89 8.95 -1.24
CA TYR A 68 9.40 9.99 -0.34
C TYR A 68 9.11 11.41 -0.84
N VAL A 69 9.33 11.67 -2.13
CA VAL A 69 9.01 12.97 -2.74
C VAL A 69 7.53 13.30 -2.60
N VAL A 70 6.64 12.33 -2.85
CA VAL A 70 5.19 12.52 -2.71
C VAL A 70 4.80 12.79 -1.25
N LEU A 71 5.35 12.01 -0.30
CA LEU A 71 5.08 12.22 1.13
C LEU A 71 5.56 13.58 1.60
N SER A 72 6.78 13.97 1.19
CA SER A 72 7.34 15.28 1.47
C SER A 72 6.47 16.40 0.87
N TYR A 73 5.98 16.20 -0.36
CA TYR A 73 5.07 17.14 -1.00
C TYR A 73 3.74 17.29 -0.23
N VAL A 74 3.13 16.19 0.20
CA VAL A 74 1.88 16.22 0.98
C VAL A 74 2.11 16.91 2.33
N TRP A 75 3.24 16.64 3.00
CA TRP A 75 3.58 17.29 4.26
C TRP A 75 3.84 18.79 4.07
N GLY A 76 4.57 19.16 3.02
CA GLY A 76 4.86 20.54 2.65
C GLY A 76 3.69 21.27 1.97
N PHE A 77 2.61 20.57 1.62
CA PHE A 77 1.48 21.11 0.88
C PHE A 77 0.82 22.27 1.64
N ASP A 78 0.76 22.14 2.97
CA ASP A 78 0.22 23.16 3.84
C ASP A 78 1.00 24.48 3.82
N HIS A 79 2.29 24.44 3.50
CA HIS A 79 3.12 25.63 3.28
C HIS A 79 3.00 26.14 1.83
N ILE A 80 3.05 25.23 0.85
CA ILE A 80 3.03 25.55 -0.58
C ILE A 80 1.68 26.15 -1.01
N LYS A 81 0.57 25.76 -0.36
CA LYS A 81 -0.77 26.27 -0.70
C LYS A 81 -0.93 27.78 -0.42
N HIS A 82 -0.15 28.34 0.50
CA HIS A 82 -0.20 29.76 0.86
C HIS A 82 0.56 30.67 -0.10
N ASP A 83 1.56 30.14 -0.81
CA ASP A 83 2.34 30.86 -1.83
C ASP A 83 1.56 31.07 -3.14
N ARG A 84 0.33 30.55 -3.23
CA ARG A 84 -0.56 30.69 -4.39
C ARG A 84 -1.22 32.07 -4.40
N TRP A 85 -0.43 33.12 -4.56
CA TRP A 85 -0.90 34.52 -4.51
C TRP A 85 -1.59 35.01 -5.80
N ARG A 86 -1.67 34.20 -6.86
CA ARG A 86 -2.47 34.52 -8.05
C ARG A 86 -3.44 33.40 -8.38
N LYS A 87 -4.73 33.74 -8.28
CA LYS A 87 -5.89 32.91 -8.63
C LYS A 87 -6.04 32.68 -10.14
N TYR A 88 -5.28 33.40 -10.97
CA TYR A 88 -5.40 33.40 -12.42
C TYR A 88 -4.02 33.36 -13.07
N HIS A 89 -3.84 32.40 -13.98
CA HIS A 89 -3.28 32.65 -15.30
C HIS A 89 -4.47 32.66 -16.27
#